data_AF-S8CQ14-F1
#
_entry.id   AF-S8CQ14-F1
#
_cell.length_a   1.000
_cell.length_b   1.000
_cell.length_c   1.000
_cell.angle_alpha   90.00
_cell.angle_beta   90.00
_cell.angle_gamma   90.00
#
_symmetry.space_group_name_H-M   'P 1'
#
loop_
_entity.id
_entity.type
_entity.pdbx_description
1 polymer ?
#
loop_
_entity_poly.entity_id
_entity_poly.type
_entity_poly.pdbx_seq_one_letter_code
_entity_poly.pdbx_strand_id
1 'polypeptide(L)' 'ASAAECAVCLAEFDESDVVRLLPKCNHSFHIECIDTWFRSHSTCPLCRSPVEP' A
#
# COMPACT_ATOMS: atom_id res chain seq x y z
N ALA A 1 -17.41 -11.57 -2.19
CA ALA A 1 -17.08 -10.16 -1.98
C ALA A 1 -15.56 -10.07 -2.02
N SER A 2 -14.97 -9.25 -2.88
CA SER A 2 -13.51 -9.11 -2.89
C SER A 2 -13.15 -8.20 -1.73
N ALA A 3 -12.59 -8.77 -0.67
CA ALA A 3 -11.99 -7.99 0.41
C ALA A 3 -10.81 -7.18 -0.17
N ALA A 4 -10.58 -5.99 0.36
CA ALA A 4 -9.37 -5.26 0.03
C ALA A 4 -8.20 -5.91 0.77
N GLU A 5 -7.13 -6.22 0.05
CA GLU A 5 -5.95 -6.91 0.57
C GLU A 5 -4.70 -6.07 0.28
N CYS A 6 -3.73 -6.13 1.18
CA CYS A 6 -2.46 -5.45 1.00
C CYS A 6 -1.58 -6.21 0.02
N ALA A 7 -1.25 -5.64 -1.14
CA ALA A 7 -0.42 -6.33 -2.14
C ALA A 7 1.05 -6.57 -1.71
N VAL A 8 1.48 -6.03 -0.56
CA VAL A 8 2.84 -6.22 -0.03
C VAL A 8 2.92 -7.48 0.81
N CYS A 9 2.00 -7.66 1.76
CA CYS A 9 1.96 -8.84 2.64
C CYS A 9 0.92 -9.90 2.23
N LEU A 10 0.07 -9.59 1.23
CA LEU A 10 -1.04 -10.42 0.75
C LEU A 10 -2.04 -10.81 1.85
N ALA A 11 -2.18 -9.94 2.86
CA ALA A 11 -3.15 -10.09 3.94
C ALA A 11 -4.37 -9.17 3.72
N GLU A 12 -5.55 -9.65 4.11
CA GLU A 12 -6.77 -8.85 4.18
C GLU A 12 -6.61 -7.69 5.16
N PHE A 13 -7.22 -6.54 4.84
CA PHE A 13 -7.25 -5.40 5.77
C PHE A 13 -8.26 -5.67 6.88
N ASP A 14 -7.83 -5.54 8.14
CA ASP A 14 -8.70 -5.57 9.30
C ASP A 14 -9.28 -4.17 9.62
N GLU A 15 -10.34 -4.12 10.42
CA GLU A 15 -10.87 -2.84 10.93
C GLU A 15 -9.86 -2.10 11.82
N SER A 16 -8.93 -2.83 12.43
CA SER A 16 -7.84 -2.28 13.22
C SER A 16 -6.62 -1.85 12.38
N ASP A 17 -6.57 -2.20 11.10
CA ASP A 17 -5.41 -1.95 10.25
C ASP A 17 -5.34 -0.49 9.79
N VAL A 18 -4.16 0.11 9.97
CA VAL A 18 -3.89 1.46 9.47
C VAL A 18 -3.32 1.36 8.07
N VAL A 19 -4.16 1.71 7.09
CA VAL A 19 -3.78 1.73 5.68
C VAL A 19 -3.42 3.13 5.22
N ARG A 20 -2.47 3.23 4.30
CA ARG A 20 -2.09 4.44 3.58
C ARG A 20 -2.55 4.35 2.13
N LEU A 21 -3.26 5.38 1.69
CA LEU A 21 -3.66 5.55 0.30
C LEU A 21 -2.63 6.42 -0.44
N LEU A 22 -2.19 5.97 -1.61
CA LEU A 22 -1.32 6.76 -2.47
C LEU A 22 -2.13 7.75 -3.33
N PRO A 23 -1.84 9.05 -3.31
CA PRO A 23 -2.67 10.05 -4.00
C PRO A 23 -2.64 9.95 -5.52
N LYS A 24 -1.58 9.39 -6.12
CA LYS A 24 -1.44 9.29 -7.60
C LYS A 24 -2.22 8.13 -8.22
N CYS A 25 -2.38 7.03 -7.50
CA CYS A 25 -2.96 5.79 -8.04
C CYS A 25 -4.08 5.21 -7.17
N ASN A 26 -4.38 5.84 -6.03
CA ASN A 26 -5.45 5.46 -5.11
C ASN A 26 -5.36 4.01 -4.59
N HIS A 27 -4.17 3.42 -4.59
CA HIS A 27 -3.94 2.11 -4.00
C HIS A 27 -3.68 2.23 -2.49
N SER A 28 -4.30 1.31 -1.74
CA SER A 28 -4.19 1.19 -0.29
C SER A 28 -3.20 0.11 0.11
N PHE A 29 -2.35 0.38 1.10
CA PHE A 29 -1.42 -0.59 1.67
C PHE A 29 -1.31 -0.36 3.17
N HIS A 30 -0.97 -1.38 3.97
CA HIS A 30 -0.65 -1.17 5.39
C HIS A 30 0.47 -0.13 5.53
N ILE A 31 0.33 0.79 6.48
CA ILE A 31 1.34 1.81 6.82
C ILE A 31 2.71 1.14 7.02
N GLU A 32 2.77 0.03 7.76
CA GLU A 32 4.01 -0.68 8.05
C GLU A 32 4.63 -1.30 6.80
N CYS A 33 3.79 -1.93 5.96
CA CYS A 33 4.25 -2.53 4.70
C CYS A 33 4.76 -1.47 3.72
N ILE A 34 4.04 -0.35 3.56
CA ILE A 34 4.43 0.70 2.62
C ILE A 34 5.62 1.52 3.14
N ASP A 35 5.76 1.73 4.45
CA ASP A 35 6.96 2.35 5.06
C ASP A 35 8.19 1.50 4.79
N THR A 36 8.09 0.19 5.04
CA THR A 36 9.17 -0.75 4.78
C THR A 36 9.54 -0.77 3.30
N TRP A 37 8.55 -0.76 2.41
CA TRP A 37 8.77 -0.69 0.97
C TRP A 37 9.50 0.60 0.56
N PHE A 38 9.09 1.77 1.10
CA PHE A 38 9.74 3.06 0.81
C PHE A 38 11.19 3.17 1.25
N ARG A 39 11.65 2.30 2.16
CA ARG A 39 13.08 2.23 2.52
C ARG A 39 13.96 1.72 1.37
N SER A 40 13.40 0.93 0.44
CA SER A 40 14.11 0.46 -0.76
C SER A 40 13.60 1.06 -2.07
N HIS A 41 12.31 1.36 -2.16
CA HIS A 41 11.66 1.71 -3.42
C HIS A 41 10.64 2.83 -3.21
N SER A 42 10.77 3.98 -3.89
CA SER A 42 9.83 5.11 -3.79
C SER A 42 8.67 5.05 -4.80
N THR A 43 8.19 3.84 -5.13
CA THR A 43 7.13 3.59 -6.12
C THR A 43 6.02 2.74 -5.55
N CYS A 44 4.81 2.81 -6.11
CA CYS A 44 3.68 1.97 -5.74
C CYS A 44 3.98 0.48 -6.00
N PRO A 45 3.79 -0.42 -5.02
CA PRO A 45 4.06 -1.84 -5.22
C PRO A 45 3.08 -2.54 -6.17
N LEU A 46 1.87 -1.98 -6.41
CA LEU A 46 0.90 -2.52 -7.36
C LEU A 46 1.15 -2.08 -8.81
N CYS A 47 1.22 -0.77 -9.04
CA CYS A 47 1.25 -0.20 -10.39
C CYS A 47 2.60 0.43 -10.76
N ARG A 48 3.57 0.43 -9.84
CA ARG A 48 4.91 1.02 -10.02
C ARG A 48 4.92 2.52 -10.31
N SER A 49 3.80 3.21 -10.10
CA SER A 49 3.74 4.68 -10.19
C SER A 49 4.58 5.32 -9.08
N PRO A 50 5.33 6.40 -9.36
CA PRO A 50 6.11 7.10 -8.35
C PRO A 50 5.21 7.69 -7.26
N VAL A 51 5.72 7.76 -6.03
CA VAL A 51 4.98 8.29 -4.86
C VAL A 51 5.27 9.77 -4.60
N GLU A 52 6.02 10.40 -5.49
CA GLU A 52 6.34 11.82 -5.43
C GLU A 52 5.10 12.73 -5.71
N PRO A 53 5.10 13.97 -5.18
CA PRO A 53 3.96 14.90 -5.21
C PRO A 53 3.39 15.21 -6.61
#